data_AF-A0A7K8HFD3-F1
#
_entry.id   AF-A0A7K8HFD3-F1
#
_cell.length_a   1.000
_cell.length_b   1.000
_cell.length_c   1.000
_cell.angle_alpha   90.00
_cell.angle_beta   90.00
_cell.angle_gamma   90.00
#
_symmetry.space_group_name_H-M   'P 1'
#
loop_
_entity.id
_entity.type
_entity.pdbx_description
1 polymer ?
#
loop_
_entity_poly.entity_id
_entity_poly.type
_entity_poly.pdbx_seq_one_letter_code
_entity_poly.pdbx_strand_id
1 'polypeptide(L)'
;SPGITFQRLVRTEQGLPVKNYQSSTVTVLLLNRSEVQSEFLSIAEKLSSSEPPQHSTLVLLLEHLYQANFGTRCDLDRLHPLLKSKPLEELSELYASAADAQEVAAASSDPALARERLQAVLRDIAGAASLPAFTGEAQPRKLHPIPIPPARCYTYSWDQDNFGE
;
A
#
# COMPACT_ATOMS: atom_id res chain seq x y z
N SER A 1 3.09 9.19 12.40
CA SER A 1 3.26 10.07 11.22
C SER A 1 2.22 9.70 10.17
N PRO A 2 1.49 10.64 9.57
CA PRO A 2 0.36 10.37 8.65
C PRO A 2 0.72 9.45 7.47
N GLY A 3 1.92 9.59 6.89
CA GLY A 3 2.34 8.74 5.77
C GLY A 3 2.55 7.28 6.17
N ILE A 4 3.08 7.00 7.36
CA ILE A 4 3.26 5.63 7.86
C ILE A 4 1.91 5.00 8.21
N THR A 5 0.98 5.79 8.76
CA THR A 5 -0.39 5.32 9.02
C THR A 5 -1.10 4.91 7.74
N PHE A 6 -0.99 5.69 6.66
CA PHE A 6 -1.51 5.30 5.35
C PHE A 6 -0.91 3.98 4.85
N GLN A 7 0.42 3.83 4.94
CA GLN A 7 1.12 2.61 4.50
C GLN A 7 0.62 1.39 5.26
N ARG A 8 0.52 1.48 6.60
CA ARG A 8 -0.01 0.40 7.45
C ARG A 8 -1.45 0.06 7.10
N LEU A 9 -2.32 1.07 6.95
CA LEU A 9 -3.73 0.89 6.61
C LEU A 9 -3.88 0.12 5.30
N VAL A 10 -3.29 0.63 4.21
CA VAL A 10 -3.41 0.02 2.89
C VAL A 10 -2.78 -1.38 2.89
N ARG A 11 -1.63 -1.56 3.53
CA ARG A 11 -0.97 -2.87 3.65
C ARG A 11 -1.89 -3.91 4.30
N THR A 12 -2.55 -3.55 5.41
CA THR A 12 -3.48 -4.42 6.14
C THR A 12 -4.72 -4.74 5.30
N GLU A 13 -5.37 -3.71 4.73
CA GLU A 13 -6.58 -3.88 3.91
C GLU A 13 -6.34 -4.72 2.65
N GLN A 14 -5.13 -4.65 2.10
CA GLN A 14 -4.76 -5.37 0.88
C GLN A 14 -4.15 -6.75 1.17
N GLY A 15 -3.97 -7.12 2.44
CA GLY A 15 -3.40 -8.41 2.83
C GLY A 15 -1.95 -8.61 2.37
N LEU A 16 -1.16 -7.54 2.31
CA LEU A 16 0.25 -7.63 1.92
C LEU A 16 1.10 -8.15 3.09
N PRO A 17 2.00 -9.13 2.86
CA PRO A 17 2.77 -9.78 3.92
C PRO A 17 3.75 -8.81 4.60
N VAL A 18 3.98 -8.99 5.90
CA VAL A 18 4.90 -8.18 6.72
C VAL A 18 5.83 -9.09 7.50
N LYS A 19 7.12 -8.72 7.58
CA LYS A 19 8.12 -9.47 8.36
C LYS A 19 7.91 -9.35 9.87
N ASN A 20 7.44 -8.19 10.36
CA ASN A 20 7.52 -7.82 11.79
C ASN A 20 6.23 -7.23 12.40
N TYR A 21 5.10 -7.17 11.68
CA TYR A 21 3.86 -6.57 12.20
C TYR A 21 2.62 -7.34 11.73
N GLN A 22 1.90 -7.96 12.66
CA GLN A 22 0.66 -8.70 12.39
C GLN A 22 -0.49 -8.04 13.16
N SER A 23 -1.12 -7.04 12.54
CA SER A 23 -2.43 -6.57 13.00
C SER A 23 -3.35 -6.53 11.79
N SER A 24 -4.32 -7.44 11.79
CA SER A 24 -5.41 -7.50 10.83
C SER A 24 -6.70 -7.30 11.59
N THR A 25 -7.47 -6.28 11.21
CA THR A 25 -8.83 -6.09 11.70
C THR A 25 -9.76 -6.53 10.59
N VAL A 26 -10.54 -7.59 10.82
CA VAL A 26 -11.57 -8.04 9.88
C VAL A 26 -12.92 -7.63 10.46
N THR A 27 -13.70 -6.89 9.68
CA THR A 27 -15.09 -6.56 10.03
C THR A 27 -16.02 -7.54 9.33
N VAL A 28 -16.82 -8.28 10.10
CA VAL A 28 -17.79 -9.24 9.57
C VAL A 28 -19.20 -8.67 9.76
N LEU A 29 -19.94 -8.56 8.66
CA LEU A 29 -21.35 -8.17 8.67
C LEU A 29 -22.20 -9.41 8.37
N LEU A 30 -22.99 -9.85 9.36
CA LEU A 30 -23.96 -10.92 9.19
C LEU A 30 -25.30 -10.30 8.82
N LEU A 31 -25.79 -10.63 7.63
CA LEU A 31 -26.98 -10.03 7.05
C LEU A 31 -27.98 -11.12 6.67
N ASN A 32 -29.25 -10.91 7.01
CA ASN A 32 -30.33 -11.75 6.52
C ASN A 32 -30.68 -11.32 5.08
N ARG A 33 -30.56 -12.25 4.13
CA ARG A 33 -30.79 -11.96 2.70
C ARG A 33 -32.19 -11.43 2.41
N SER A 34 -33.20 -11.84 3.17
CA SER A 34 -34.58 -11.37 3.00
C SER A 34 -34.82 -9.93 3.50
N GLU A 35 -33.91 -9.40 4.32
CA GLU A 35 -34.02 -8.06 4.93
C GLU A 35 -33.16 -7.02 4.21
N VAL A 36 -32.36 -7.43 3.21
CA VAL A 36 -31.41 -6.58 2.50
C VAL A 36 -31.84 -6.36 1.05
N GLN A 37 -31.74 -5.12 0.59
CA GLN A 37 -32.07 -4.73 -0.78
C GLN A 37 -31.14 -5.41 -1.81
N SER A 38 -31.69 -5.79 -2.97
CA SER A 38 -30.95 -6.46 -4.06
C SER A 38 -29.77 -5.65 -4.57
N GLU A 39 -29.87 -4.32 -4.55
CA GLU A 39 -28.83 -3.39 -4.98
C GLU A 39 -27.60 -3.48 -4.07
N PHE A 40 -27.81 -3.59 -2.77
CA PHE A 40 -26.74 -3.75 -1.80
C PHE A 40 -25.99 -5.07 -2.04
N LEU A 41 -26.72 -6.17 -2.24
CA LEU A 41 -26.12 -7.48 -2.54
C LEU A 41 -25.31 -7.45 -3.83
N SER A 42 -25.82 -6.80 -4.88
CA SER A 42 -25.09 -6.63 -6.15
C SER A 42 -23.80 -5.83 -5.98
N ILE A 43 -23.80 -4.80 -5.13
CA ILE A 43 -22.60 -4.02 -4.83
C ILE A 43 -21.60 -4.85 -4.02
N ALA A 44 -22.07 -5.58 -3.00
CA ALA A 44 -21.21 -6.45 -2.20
C ALA A 44 -20.54 -7.53 -3.05
N GLU A 45 -21.28 -8.13 -3.98
CA GLU A 45 -20.76 -9.13 -4.93
C GLU A 45 -19.72 -8.52 -5.87
N LYS A 46 -20.00 -7.35 -6.46
CA LYS A 46 -19.05 -6.61 -7.31
C LYS A 46 -17.76 -6.28 -6.57
N LEU A 47 -17.87 -5.77 -5.33
CA LEU A 47 -16.71 -5.47 -4.50
C LEU A 47 -15.90 -6.73 -4.16
N SER A 48 -16.57 -7.87 -3.96
CA SER A 48 -15.87 -9.14 -3.72
C SER A 48 -15.17 -9.74 -4.93
N SER A 49 -15.67 -9.45 -6.13
CA SER A 49 -15.05 -9.91 -7.39
C SER A 49 -13.85 -9.07 -7.82
N SER A 50 -13.67 -7.88 -7.24
CA SER A 50 -12.63 -6.93 -7.60
C SER A 50 -11.44 -7.06 -6.65
N GLU A 51 -10.63 -8.10 -6.80
CA GLU A 51 -9.33 -8.14 -6.14
C GLU A 51 -8.37 -7.17 -6.86
N PRO A 52 -7.91 -6.08 -6.21
CA PRO A 52 -6.96 -5.18 -6.85
C PRO A 52 -5.65 -5.95 -7.12
N PRO A 53 -5.07 -5.84 -8.32
CA PRO A 53 -3.84 -6.55 -8.63
C PRO A 53 -2.74 -6.15 -7.66
N GLN A 54 -2.17 -7.14 -6.94
CA GLN A 54 -1.10 -6.91 -5.94
C GLN A 54 0.03 -6.03 -6.48
N HIS A 55 0.39 -6.24 -7.76
CA HIS A 55 1.36 -5.42 -8.48
C HIS A 55 1.01 -3.93 -8.47
N SER A 56 -0.22 -3.57 -8.85
CA SER A 56 -0.67 -2.17 -8.88
C SER A 56 -0.71 -1.53 -7.49
N THR A 57 -1.07 -2.30 -6.46
CA THR A 57 -1.05 -1.86 -5.07
C THR A 57 0.38 -1.57 -4.61
N LEU A 58 1.35 -2.42 -4.94
CA LEU A 58 2.76 -2.22 -4.59
C LEU A 58 3.34 -0.99 -5.28
N VAL A 59 3.03 -0.78 -6.57
CA VAL A 59 3.42 0.44 -7.31
C VAL A 59 2.89 1.68 -6.58
N LEU A 60 1.59 1.71 -6.26
CA LEU A 60 0.96 2.83 -5.56
C LEU A 60 1.60 3.11 -4.18
N LEU A 61 1.88 2.05 -3.42
CA LEU A 61 2.48 2.19 -2.09
C LEU A 61 3.92 2.71 -2.16
N LEU A 62 4.70 2.27 -3.14
CA LEU A 62 6.06 2.76 -3.37
C LEU A 62 6.06 4.23 -3.82
N GLU A 63 5.18 4.62 -4.74
CA GLU A 63 5.00 6.02 -5.13
C GLU A 63 4.67 6.90 -3.94
N HIS A 64 3.72 6.47 -3.11
CA HIS A 64 3.35 7.18 -1.89
C HIS A 64 4.52 7.27 -0.91
N LEU A 65 5.25 6.19 -0.73
CA LEU A 65 6.39 6.14 0.17
C LEU A 65 7.47 7.15 -0.26
N TYR A 66 7.87 7.13 -1.52
CA TYR A 66 8.91 8.04 -2.03
C TYR A 66 8.42 9.49 -2.03
N GLN A 67 7.18 9.76 -2.48
CA GLN A 67 6.65 11.12 -2.46
C GLN A 67 6.48 11.67 -1.03
N ALA A 68 6.05 10.87 -0.06
CA ALA A 68 5.88 11.30 1.33
C ALA A 68 7.23 11.67 1.99
N ASN A 69 8.33 11.02 1.59
CA ASN A 69 9.64 11.25 2.18
C ASN A 69 10.46 12.33 1.46
N PHE A 70 10.33 12.45 0.14
CA PHE A 70 11.13 13.35 -0.70
C PHE A 70 10.33 14.56 -1.24
N GLY A 71 9.00 14.56 -1.09
CA GLY A 71 8.14 15.65 -1.54
C GLY A 71 8.30 15.92 -3.04
N THR A 72 8.45 17.20 -3.39
CA THR A 72 8.64 17.66 -4.78
C THR A 72 9.99 17.27 -5.41
N ARG A 73 10.88 16.62 -4.65
CA ARG A 73 12.11 16.02 -5.20
C ARG A 73 11.87 14.62 -5.78
N CYS A 74 10.68 14.06 -5.59
CA CYS A 74 10.25 12.81 -6.19
C CYS A 74 9.52 13.10 -7.51
N ASP A 75 10.13 12.73 -8.64
CA ASP A 75 9.48 12.81 -9.95
C ASP A 75 8.68 11.54 -10.23
N LEU A 76 7.39 11.57 -9.87
CA LEU A 76 6.50 10.43 -10.04
C LEU A 76 6.30 10.03 -11.51
N ASP A 77 6.38 10.98 -12.46
CA ASP A 77 6.26 10.66 -13.89
C ASP A 77 7.40 9.75 -14.37
N ARG A 78 8.58 9.86 -13.75
CA ARG A 78 9.72 8.98 -14.02
C ARG A 78 9.70 7.72 -13.18
N LEU A 79 9.23 7.80 -11.94
CA LEU A 79 9.18 6.67 -11.03
C LEU A 79 8.12 5.64 -11.46
N HIS A 80 6.93 6.09 -11.82
CA HIS A 80 5.79 5.25 -12.18
C HIS A 80 6.12 4.19 -13.25
N PRO A 81 6.62 4.53 -14.45
CA PRO A 81 6.89 3.54 -15.49
C PRO A 81 7.95 2.53 -15.07
N LEU A 82 8.96 2.95 -14.30
CA LEU A 82 10.02 2.06 -13.81
C LEU A 82 9.47 1.05 -12.81
N LEU A 83 8.67 1.50 -11.84
CA LEU A 83 7.99 0.60 -10.91
C LEU A 83 7.04 -0.35 -11.65
N LYS A 84 6.26 0.17 -12.61
CA LYS A 84 5.31 -0.63 -13.38
C LYS A 84 6.00 -1.73 -14.22
N SER A 85 7.22 -1.49 -14.70
CA SER A 85 7.98 -2.48 -15.47
C SER A 85 8.61 -3.61 -14.65
N LYS A 86 8.68 -3.47 -13.32
CA LYS A 86 9.32 -4.46 -12.44
C LYS A 86 8.40 -5.67 -12.21
N PRO A 87 8.98 -6.89 -12.06
CA PRO A 87 8.22 -8.07 -11.69
C PRO A 87 7.69 -7.94 -10.26
N LEU A 88 6.65 -8.73 -9.95
CA LEU A 88 5.94 -8.68 -8.68
C LEU A 88 6.87 -8.97 -7.49
N GLU A 89 7.79 -9.92 -7.67
CA GLU A 89 8.75 -10.35 -6.65
C GLU A 89 9.68 -9.20 -6.28
N GLU A 90 10.25 -8.51 -7.27
CA GLU A 90 11.15 -7.38 -7.05
C GLU A 90 10.41 -6.21 -6.38
N LEU A 91 9.17 -5.92 -6.81
CA LEU A 91 8.34 -4.90 -6.17
C LEU A 91 8.02 -5.24 -4.70
N SER A 92 7.78 -6.52 -4.42
CA SER A 92 7.48 -7.00 -3.07
C SER A 92 8.68 -6.87 -2.15
N GLU A 93 9.87 -7.24 -2.61
CA GLU A 93 11.13 -7.10 -1.87
C GLU A 93 11.49 -5.63 -1.62
N LEU A 94 11.34 -4.80 -2.65
CA LEU A 94 11.56 -3.36 -2.60
C LEU A 94 10.64 -2.71 -1.56
N TYR A 95 9.34 -3.01 -1.64
CA TYR A 95 8.36 -2.51 -0.70
C TYR A 95 8.61 -3.01 0.73
N ALA A 96 8.91 -4.30 0.91
CA ALA A 96 9.21 -4.85 2.23
C ALA A 96 10.39 -4.15 2.90
N SER A 97 11.46 -3.88 2.14
CA SER A 97 12.66 -3.20 2.63
C SER A 97 12.38 -1.73 2.99
N ALA A 98 11.64 -1.02 2.13
CA ALA A 98 11.28 0.37 2.36
C ALA A 98 10.30 0.52 3.53
N ALA A 99 9.33 -0.38 3.66
CA ALA A 99 8.38 -0.40 4.76
C ALA A 99 9.07 -0.70 6.10
N ASP A 100 10.01 -1.65 6.14
CA ASP A 100 10.79 -1.94 7.36
C ASP A 100 11.59 -0.71 7.81
N ALA A 101 12.25 -0.01 6.87
CA ALA A 101 12.94 1.25 7.17
C ALA A 101 11.99 2.31 7.75
N GLN A 102 10.75 2.41 7.25
CA GLN A 102 9.75 3.32 7.80
C GLN A 102 9.32 2.93 9.23
N GLU A 103 9.19 1.63 9.52
CA GLU A 103 8.84 1.14 10.86
C GLU A 103 9.97 1.41 11.85
N VAL A 104 11.23 1.20 11.45
CA VAL A 104 12.42 1.56 12.26
C VAL A 104 12.46 3.06 12.56
N ALA A 105 12.19 3.90 11.55
CA ALA A 105 12.13 5.35 11.75
C ALA A 105 10.97 5.77 12.67
N ALA A 106 9.82 5.07 12.59
CA ALA A 106 8.65 5.34 13.42
C ALA A 106 8.87 5.05 14.91
N ALA A 107 9.74 4.08 15.22
CA ALA A 107 10.08 3.69 16.59
C ALA A 107 11.13 4.62 17.24
N SER A 108 11.71 5.57 16.49
CA SER A 108 12.75 6.45 16.99
C SER A 108 12.20 7.54 17.92
N SER A 109 12.97 7.85 18.97
CA SER A 109 12.70 8.96 19.89
C SER A 109 13.15 10.33 19.34
N ASP A 110 13.96 10.36 18.27
CA ASP A 110 14.39 11.59 17.59
C ASP A 110 13.82 11.64 16.17
N PRO A 111 12.69 12.35 15.95
CA PRO A 111 12.03 12.41 14.66
C PRO A 111 12.86 13.05 13.54
N ALA A 112 13.76 13.99 13.88
CA ALA A 112 14.56 14.70 12.88
C ALA A 112 15.66 13.79 12.33
N LEU A 113 16.41 13.16 13.24
CA LEU A 113 17.44 12.18 12.90
C LEU A 113 16.83 10.94 12.22
N ALA A 114 15.67 10.48 12.68
CA ALA A 114 14.96 9.37 12.06
C ALA A 114 14.56 9.66 10.62
N ARG A 115 14.10 10.89 10.34
CA ARG A 115 13.76 11.31 8.98
C ARG A 115 14.96 11.35 8.05
N GLU A 116 16.09 11.89 8.52
CA GLU A 116 17.33 11.95 7.73
C GLU A 116 17.85 10.54 7.40
N ARG A 117 17.90 9.66 8.41
CA ARG A 117 18.30 8.26 8.26
C ARG A 117 17.37 7.51 7.30
N LEU A 118 16.06 7.69 7.46
CA LEU A 118 15.08 7.09 6.55
C LEU A 118 15.31 7.55 5.11
N GLN A 119 15.50 8.85 4.88
CA GLN A 119 15.79 9.36 3.54
C GLN A 119 17.10 8.79 2.97
N ALA A 120 18.13 8.59 3.77
CA ALA A 120 19.37 7.95 3.33
C ALA A 120 19.12 6.49 2.88
N VAL A 121 18.51 5.68 3.76
CA VAL A 121 18.19 4.27 3.47
C VAL A 121 17.30 4.14 2.23
N LEU A 122 16.29 5.00 2.07
CA LEU A 122 15.42 4.97 0.88
C LEU A 122 16.15 5.33 -0.41
N ARG A 123 17.19 6.18 -0.37
CA ARG A 123 18.03 6.42 -1.55
C ARG A 123 18.86 5.20 -1.90
N ASP A 124 19.39 4.50 -0.90
CA ASP A 124 20.19 3.29 -1.12
C ASP A 124 19.33 2.17 -1.72
N ILE A 125 18.13 1.96 -1.17
CA ILE A 125 17.13 1.01 -1.68
C ILE A 125 16.76 1.34 -3.14
N ALA A 126 16.51 2.62 -3.42
CA ALA A 126 16.18 3.07 -4.77
C ALA A 126 17.35 2.92 -5.75
N GLY A 127 18.57 3.21 -5.32
CA GLY A 127 19.78 3.03 -6.10
C GLY A 127 20.00 1.57 -6.47
N ALA A 128 19.85 0.65 -5.51
CA ALA A 128 19.94 -0.78 -5.74
C ALA A 128 18.89 -1.27 -6.77
N ALA A 129 17.70 -0.68 -6.76
CA ALA A 129 16.62 -1.01 -7.70
C ALA A 129 16.66 -0.21 -9.02
N SER A 130 17.73 0.57 -9.27
CA SER A 130 17.86 1.42 -10.47
C SER A 130 16.70 2.41 -10.66
N LEU A 131 16.14 2.92 -9.55
CA LEU A 131 15.11 3.95 -9.56
C LEU A 131 15.72 5.35 -9.73
N PRO A 132 14.92 6.37 -10.10
CA PRO A 132 15.43 7.73 -10.28
C PRO A 132 16.01 8.29 -8.99
N ALA A 133 17.07 9.10 -9.12
CA ALA A 133 17.64 9.77 -7.97
C ALA A 133 16.67 10.84 -7.41
N PHE A 134 16.47 10.85 -6.09
CA PHE A 134 15.64 11.83 -5.38
C PHE A 134 16.44 13.06 -4.89
N THR A 135 17.55 13.36 -5.57
CA THR A 135 18.55 14.36 -5.19
C THR A 135 18.35 15.73 -5.87
N GLY A 136 17.30 15.87 -6.71
CA GLY A 136 17.09 17.06 -7.52
C GLY A 136 16.58 18.29 -6.77
N GLU A 137 16.75 19.45 -7.39
CA GLU A 137 16.02 20.67 -7.06
C GLU A 137 14.52 20.39 -6.99
N ALA A 138 13.82 21.07 -6.10
CA ALA A 138 12.37 20.94 -5.97
C ALA A 138 11.72 21.21 -7.33
N GLN A 139 11.03 20.21 -7.87
CA GLN A 139 10.29 20.41 -9.12
C GLN A 139 9.20 21.47 -8.89
N PRO A 140 8.92 22.35 -9.87
CA PRO A 140 7.83 23.32 -9.77
C PRO A 140 6.43 22.69 -9.74
N ARG A 141 6.36 21.34 -9.78
CA ARG A 141 5.13 20.55 -9.79
C ARG A 141 4.56 20.40 -8.39
N LYS A 142 3.23 20.40 -8.31
CA LYS A 142 2.46 20.08 -7.09
C LYS A 142 2.58 18.58 -6.79
N LEU A 143 2.54 18.22 -5.50
CA LEU A 143 2.45 16.83 -5.06
C LEU A 143 1.23 16.16 -5.71
N HIS A 144 1.39 14.91 -6.14
CA HIS A 144 0.28 14.16 -6.72
C HIS A 144 -0.60 13.59 -5.59
N PRO A 145 -1.92 13.73 -5.67
CA PRO A 145 -2.81 13.03 -4.76
C PRO A 145 -2.73 11.53 -5.04
N ILE A 146 -2.56 10.73 -3.99
CA ILE A 146 -2.53 9.27 -4.11
C ILE A 146 -3.82 8.74 -3.46
N PRO A 147 -4.69 8.07 -4.22
CA PRO A 147 -5.96 7.59 -3.69
C PRO A 147 -5.76 6.44 -2.71
N ILE A 148 -6.69 6.31 -1.76
CA ILE A 148 -6.79 5.10 -0.94
C ILE A 148 -7.37 3.99 -1.82
N PRO A 149 -6.70 2.83 -1.95
CA PRO A 149 -7.25 1.72 -2.73
C PRO A 149 -8.52 1.16 -2.09
N PRO A 150 -9.43 0.59 -2.89
CA PRO A 150 -10.65 -0.02 -2.38
C PRO A 150 -10.32 -1.17 -1.41
N ALA A 151 -11.06 -1.28 -0.32
CA ALA A 151 -10.90 -2.36 0.65
C ALA A 151 -11.20 -3.73 0.00
N ARG A 152 -10.51 -4.78 0.46
CA ARG A 152 -10.84 -6.15 0.06
C ARG A 152 -12.13 -6.56 0.74
N CYS A 153 -13.18 -6.76 -0.05
CA CYS A 153 -14.46 -7.24 0.45
C CYS A 153 -14.62 -8.72 0.08
N TYR A 154 -15.29 -9.48 0.93
CA TYR A 154 -15.70 -10.85 0.62
C TYR A 154 -17.17 -11.00 0.94
N THR A 155 -17.90 -11.63 0.03
CA THR A 155 -19.32 -11.92 0.19
C THR A 155 -19.50 -13.42 0.12
N TYR A 156 -20.06 -14.01 1.17
CA TYR A 156 -20.32 -15.44 1.27
C TYR A 156 -21.81 -15.69 1.47
N SER A 157 -22.34 -16.70 0.76
CA SER A 157 -23.72 -17.15 0.90
C SER A 157 -23.74 -18.49 1.61
N TRP A 158 -24.29 -18.52 2.82
CA TRP A 158 -24.41 -19.73 3.63
C TRP A 158 -25.29 -20.81 2.98
N ASP A 159 -26.17 -20.42 2.06
CA ASP A 159 -27.00 -21.34 1.26
C ASP A 159 -26.17 -22.24 0.32
N GLN A 160 -24.88 -21.93 0.10
CA GLN A 160 -23.99 -22.69 -0.81
C GLN A 160 -22.88 -23.47 -0.08
N ASP A 161 -22.77 -23.35 1.25
CA ASP A 161 -21.83 -24.15 2.03
C ASP A 161 -22.46 -25.52 2.34
N ASN A 162 -22.15 -26.52 1.51
CA ASN A 162 -22.21 -27.90 1.94
C ASN A 162 -21.09 -28.12 2.97
N PHE A 163 -21.37 -27.92 4.26
CA PHE A 163 -20.50 -28.34 5.37
C PHE A 163 -20.44 -29.88 5.51
N GLY A 164 -20.25 -30.59 4.41
CA GLY A 164 -20.22 -32.04 4.34
C GLY A 164 -19.50 -32.55 3.12
N GLU A 165 -18.17 -32.59 3.21
CA GLU A 165 -17.31 -33.72 2.79
C GLU A 165 -16.04 -33.76 3.66
#